data_AF-A0A354I5G9-F1
#
_entry.id   AF-A0A354I5G9-F1
#
_cell.length_a   1.000
_cell.length_b   1.000
_cell.length_c   1.000
_cell.angle_alpha   90.00
_cell.angle_beta   90.00
_cell.angle_gamma   90.00
#
_symmetry.space_group_name_H-M   'P 1'
#
loop_
_entity.id
_entity.type
_entity.pdbx_description
1 polymer ?
#
loop_
_entity_poly.entity_id
_entity_poly.type
_entity_poly.pdbx_seq_one_letter_code
_entity_poly.pdbx_strand_id
1 'polypeptide(L)'
;MASVPKQKWCEPYDWNTALANGTIFPCLNLEFFKAENSPCPICGCDNQSEQYKKFNEINAVSFAINDLTLYLDTHPDCRQGLALFNSLLQKRLDLLADYAAKYNPLTQLSIATGTPDASVFSWSEGPMPWEGGNI
;
A
#
# COMPACT_ATOMS: atom_id res chain seq x y z
N MET A 1 -14.49 -28.86 20.60
CA MET A 1 -13.35 -27.93 20.44
C MET A 1 -13.71 -26.98 19.31
N ALA A 2 -13.57 -25.67 19.50
CA ALA A 2 -13.68 -24.72 18.40
C ALA A 2 -12.38 -24.76 17.58
N SER A 3 -12.49 -24.77 16.25
CA SER A 3 -11.35 -24.68 15.33
C SER A 3 -11.61 -23.54 14.38
N VAL A 4 -10.64 -22.64 14.22
CA VAL A 4 -10.74 -21.53 13.25
C VAL A 4 -10.17 -22.05 11.92
N PRO A 5 -10.97 -22.08 10.85
CA PRO A 5 -10.48 -22.54 9.56
C PRO A 5 -9.36 -21.63 9.07
N LYS A 6 -8.28 -22.23 8.57
CA LYS A 6 -7.23 -21.46 7.89
C LYS A 6 -7.79 -20.87 6.59
N GLN A 7 -7.46 -19.61 6.35
CA GLN A 7 -7.83 -18.92 5.12
C GLN A 7 -7.25 -19.64 3.90
N LYS A 8 -8.05 -19.85 2.85
CA LYS A 8 -7.56 -20.36 1.56
C LYS A 8 -7.12 -19.20 0.67
N TRP A 9 -6.21 -19.47 -0.25
CA TRP A 9 -5.89 -18.51 -1.31
C TRP A 9 -7.14 -18.22 -2.14
N CYS A 10 -7.41 -16.94 -2.38
CA CYS A 10 -8.40 -16.45 -3.34
C CYS A 10 -7.77 -15.30 -4.14
N GLU A 11 -8.25 -15.07 -5.36
CA GLU A 11 -7.67 -14.05 -6.24
C GLU A 11 -7.81 -12.66 -5.59
N PRO A 12 -6.71 -11.90 -5.42
CA PRO A 12 -6.78 -10.62 -4.73
C PRO A 12 -7.60 -9.55 -5.48
N TYR A 13 -8.13 -8.57 -4.73
CA TYR A 13 -8.65 -7.33 -5.32
C TYR A 13 -7.56 -6.52 -6.00
N ASP A 14 -7.94 -5.50 -6.80
CA ASP A 14 -7.04 -4.39 -7.09
C ASP A 14 -6.65 -3.67 -5.80
N TRP A 15 -5.47 -3.03 -5.79
CA TRP A 15 -4.90 -2.49 -4.55
C TRP A 15 -5.70 -1.33 -3.96
N ASN A 16 -6.42 -0.56 -4.77
CA ASN A 16 -7.25 0.52 -4.26
C ASN A 16 -8.51 -0.03 -3.59
N THR A 17 -9.18 -1.00 -4.21
CA THR A 17 -10.30 -1.72 -3.60
C THR A 17 -9.86 -2.48 -2.35
N ALA A 18 -8.68 -3.08 -2.35
CA ALA A 18 -8.14 -3.76 -1.18
C ALA A 18 -7.93 -2.79 -0.01
N LEU A 19 -7.32 -1.64 -0.28
CA LEU A 19 -7.12 -0.58 0.72
C LEU A 19 -8.46 -0.06 1.27
N ALA A 20 -9.46 0.08 0.40
CA ALA A 20 -10.81 0.51 0.76
C ALA A 20 -11.54 -0.50 1.66
N ASN A 21 -11.48 -1.77 1.28
CA ASN A 21 -12.17 -2.86 1.98
C ASN A 21 -11.42 -3.35 3.22
N GLY A 22 -10.15 -2.95 3.38
CA GLY A 22 -9.30 -3.39 4.48
C GLY A 22 -8.85 -4.85 4.36
N THR A 23 -8.89 -5.44 3.17
CA THR A 23 -8.28 -6.74 2.88
C THR A 23 -7.99 -6.90 1.38
N ILE A 24 -6.89 -7.56 1.03
CA ILE A 24 -6.61 -7.96 -0.35
C ILE A 24 -7.45 -9.16 -0.79
N PHE A 25 -8.03 -9.92 0.14
CA PHE A 25 -8.71 -11.18 -0.15
C PHE A 25 -10.23 -11.01 -0.15
N PRO A 26 -10.90 -11.07 -1.32
CA PRO A 26 -12.36 -10.97 -1.40
C PRO A 26 -13.10 -11.98 -0.53
N CYS A 27 -12.51 -13.17 -0.37
CA CYS A 27 -13.06 -14.24 0.46
C CYS A 27 -13.08 -13.92 1.96
N LEU A 28 -12.37 -12.89 2.41
CA LEU A 28 -12.40 -12.38 3.78
C LEU A 28 -13.30 -11.14 3.93
N ASN A 29 -13.73 -10.53 2.83
CA ASN A 29 -14.61 -9.37 2.86
C ASN A 29 -16.05 -9.82 3.18
N LEU A 30 -16.34 -9.95 4.47
CA LEU A 30 -17.67 -10.33 4.94
C LEU A 30 -18.55 -9.08 4.99
N GLU A 31 -19.69 -9.12 4.30
CA GLU A 31 -20.70 -8.09 4.43
C GLU A 31 -21.27 -8.11 5.85
N PHE A 32 -20.78 -7.20 6.70
CA PHE A 32 -21.47 -6.90 7.94
C PHE A 32 -22.78 -6.21 7.59
N PHE A 33 -23.90 -6.75 8.06
CA PHE A 33 -25.25 -6.28 7.75
C PHE A 33 -25.35 -4.74 7.84
N LYS A 34 -25.48 -4.06 6.68
CA LYS A 34 -25.51 -2.60 6.45
C LYS A 34 -24.19 -1.87 6.15
N ALA A 35 -23.06 -2.55 6.03
CA ALA A 35 -21.91 -1.96 5.35
C ALA A 35 -22.18 -2.01 3.84
N GLU A 36 -22.94 -1.04 3.33
CA GLU A 36 -22.97 -0.82 1.89
C GLU A 36 -21.53 -0.61 1.41
N ASN A 37 -21.18 -1.14 0.23
CA ASN A 37 -19.90 -0.88 -0.45
C ASN A 37 -19.77 0.63 -0.66
N SER A 38 -19.31 1.32 0.39
CA SER A 38 -19.18 2.76 0.40
C SER A 38 -18.11 3.07 -0.62
N PRO A 39 -18.38 3.96 -1.60
CA PRO A 39 -17.37 4.40 -2.54
C PRO A 39 -16.15 4.81 -1.74
N CYS A 40 -14.98 4.24 -2.02
CA CYS A 40 -13.86 4.55 -1.15
C CYS A 40 -13.60 6.06 -1.23
N PRO A 41 -13.58 6.77 -0.08
CA PRO A 41 -13.50 8.22 -0.08
C PRO A 41 -12.22 8.76 -0.72
N ILE A 42 -11.22 7.89 -0.86
CA ILE A 42 -9.90 8.16 -1.44
C ILE A 42 -9.89 8.02 -2.96
N CYS A 43 -10.77 7.19 -3.55
CA CYS A 43 -10.71 6.81 -4.96
C CYS A 43 -11.66 7.60 -5.87
N GLY A 44 -12.33 8.65 -5.35
CA GLY A 44 -13.41 9.35 -6.04
C GLY A 44 -13.32 10.88 -6.14
N CYS A 45 -12.17 11.52 -5.93
CA CYS A 45 -12.06 12.96 -6.23
C CYS A 45 -11.34 13.20 -7.56
N ASP A 46 -12.12 13.66 -8.56
CA ASP A 46 -11.69 13.88 -9.95
C ASP A 46 -10.65 15.02 -10.14
N ASN A 47 -10.15 15.63 -9.07
CA ASN A 47 -9.19 16.74 -9.08
C ASN A 47 -7.95 16.49 -8.20
N GLN A 48 -7.52 15.24 -8.06
CA GLN A 48 -6.29 14.93 -7.30
C GLN A 48 -5.02 15.35 -8.05
N SER A 49 -4.06 15.91 -7.31
CA SER A 49 -2.73 16.21 -7.81
C SER A 49 -2.01 14.91 -8.24
N GLU A 50 -1.07 15.00 -9.18
CA GLU A 50 -0.24 13.85 -9.57
C GLU A 50 0.59 13.31 -8.37
N GLN A 51 0.96 14.20 -7.44
CA GLN A 51 1.63 13.83 -6.20
C GLN A 51 0.72 12.97 -5.32
N TYR A 52 -0.54 13.36 -5.15
CA TYR A 52 -1.52 12.59 -4.40
C TYR A 52 -1.75 11.22 -5.03
N LYS A 53 -1.91 11.12 -6.36
CA LYS A 53 -2.11 9.85 -7.05
C LYS A 53 -0.96 8.88 -6.82
N LYS A 54 0.29 9.36 -6.95
CA LYS A 54 1.48 8.55 -6.66
C LYS A 54 1.56 8.14 -5.19
N PHE A 55 1.25 9.05 -4.28
CA PHE A 55 1.20 8.74 -2.85
C PHE A 55 0.16 7.66 -2.54
N ASN A 56 -1.02 7.76 -3.14
CA ASN A 56 -2.08 6.77 -2.97
C ASN A 56 -1.69 5.40 -3.53
N GLU A 57 -1.04 5.35 -4.70
CA GLU A 57 -0.52 4.08 -5.24
C GLU A 57 0.49 3.43 -4.29
N ILE A 58 1.40 4.22 -3.70
CA ILE A 58 2.34 3.73 -2.68
C ILE A 58 1.58 3.15 -1.48
N ASN A 59 0.54 3.82 -1.00
CA ASN A 59 -0.26 3.35 0.14
C ASN A 59 -1.00 2.05 -0.18
N ALA A 60 -1.62 1.96 -1.36
CA ALA A 60 -2.35 0.79 -1.81
C ALA A 60 -1.43 -0.44 -1.93
N VAL A 61 -0.25 -0.29 -2.56
CA VAL A 61 0.75 -1.37 -2.66
C VAL A 61 1.32 -1.72 -1.28
N SER A 62 1.60 -0.72 -0.43
CA SER A 62 2.11 -0.95 0.92
C SER A 62 1.11 -1.72 1.79
N PHE A 63 -0.17 -1.40 1.69
CA PHE A 63 -1.24 -2.14 2.34
C PHE A 63 -1.29 -3.59 1.87
N ALA A 64 -1.22 -3.81 0.55
CA ALA A 64 -1.25 -5.15 -0.01
C ALA A 64 -0.07 -6.03 0.48
N ILE A 65 1.13 -5.46 0.60
CA ILE A 65 2.29 -6.16 1.18
C ILE A 65 2.03 -6.55 2.63
N ASN A 66 1.50 -5.63 3.44
CA ASN A 66 1.21 -5.91 4.85
C ASN A 66 0.16 -7.02 5.01
N ASP A 67 -0.96 -6.94 4.30
CA ASP A 67 -2.02 -7.95 4.39
C ASP A 67 -1.55 -9.32 3.85
N LEU A 68 -0.76 -9.32 2.77
CA LEU A 68 -0.13 -10.54 2.25
C LEU A 68 0.89 -11.14 3.21
N THR A 69 1.62 -10.32 3.97
CA THR A 69 2.54 -10.79 5.02
C THR A 69 1.77 -11.59 6.07
N LEU A 70 0.64 -11.05 6.55
CA LEU A 70 -0.22 -11.74 7.51
C LEU A 70 -0.73 -13.07 6.97
N TYR A 71 -1.06 -13.14 5.69
CA TYR A 71 -1.43 -14.40 5.04
C TYR A 71 -0.27 -15.41 5.03
N LEU A 72 0.94 -14.95 4.67
CA LEU A 72 2.14 -15.79 4.57
C LEU A 72 2.63 -16.30 5.91
N ASP A 73 2.38 -15.59 7.02
CA ASP A 73 2.68 -16.08 8.38
C ASP A 73 2.03 -17.44 8.67
N THR A 74 0.88 -17.72 8.06
CA THR A 74 0.16 -18.99 8.22
C THR A 74 0.33 -19.95 7.02
N HIS A 75 0.88 -19.45 5.91
CA HIS A 75 1.06 -20.16 4.63
C HIS A 75 2.46 -19.91 4.01
N PRO A 76 3.56 -20.23 4.73
CA PRO A 76 4.91 -19.86 4.28
C PRO A 76 5.31 -20.50 2.93
N ASP A 77 4.71 -21.65 2.58
CA ASP A 77 5.00 -22.37 1.34
C ASP A 77 4.07 -21.98 0.16
N CYS A 78 3.20 -20.98 0.35
CA CYS A 78 2.28 -20.55 -0.70
C CYS A 78 3.03 -19.85 -1.84
N ARG A 79 3.31 -20.60 -2.92
CA ARG A 79 4.07 -20.09 -4.08
C ARG A 79 3.45 -18.84 -4.72
N GLN A 80 2.12 -18.78 -4.80
CA GLN A 80 1.41 -17.61 -5.34
C GLN A 80 1.63 -16.38 -4.46
N GLY A 81 1.49 -16.55 -3.13
CA GLY A 81 1.73 -15.48 -2.17
C GLY A 81 3.19 -15.01 -2.16
N LEU A 82 4.17 -15.91 -2.19
CA LEU A 82 5.58 -15.56 -2.26
C LEU A 82 5.93 -14.79 -3.56
N ALA A 83 5.42 -15.24 -4.70
CA ALA A 83 5.66 -14.55 -5.98
C ALA A 83 5.06 -13.15 -6.00
N LEU A 84 3.82 -13.00 -5.51
CA LEU A 84 3.15 -11.71 -5.39
C LEU A 84 3.85 -10.79 -4.38
N PHE A 85 4.31 -11.34 -3.25
CA PHE A 85 5.01 -10.58 -2.23
C PHE A 85 6.31 -9.95 -2.77
N ASN A 86 7.12 -10.75 -3.46
CA ASN A 86 8.37 -10.26 -4.06
C ASN A 86 8.11 -9.20 -5.15
N SER A 87 7.08 -9.39 -6.00
CA SER A 87 6.76 -8.42 -7.05
C SER A 87 6.24 -7.10 -6.48
N LEU A 88 5.41 -7.15 -5.43
CA LEU A 88 4.92 -5.95 -4.75
C LEU A 88 6.02 -5.22 -3.99
N LEU A 89 6.93 -5.93 -3.33
CA LEU A 89 8.10 -5.32 -2.68
C LEU A 89 8.95 -4.53 -3.68
N GLN A 90 9.26 -5.12 -4.83
CA GLN A 90 9.99 -4.41 -5.89
C GLN A 90 9.21 -3.19 -6.37
N LYS A 91 7.91 -3.36 -6.67
CA LYS A 91 7.03 -2.26 -7.09
C LYS A 91 7.02 -1.11 -6.07
N ARG A 92 6.97 -1.43 -4.77
CA ARG A 92 6.99 -0.41 -3.70
C ARG A 92 8.31 0.34 -3.66
N LEU A 93 9.44 -0.35 -3.80
CA LEU A 93 10.76 0.29 -3.84
C LEU A 93 10.87 1.25 -5.03
N ASP A 94 10.42 0.82 -6.20
CA ASP A 94 10.43 1.64 -7.41
C ASP A 94 9.55 2.89 -7.24
N LEU A 95 8.31 2.72 -6.73
CA LEU A 95 7.40 3.84 -6.48
C LEU A 95 7.96 4.84 -5.45
N LEU A 96 8.60 4.35 -4.38
CA LEU A 96 9.22 5.21 -3.36
C LEU A 96 10.40 6.00 -3.92
N ALA A 97 11.25 5.38 -4.75
CA ALA A 97 12.35 6.06 -5.42
C ALA A 97 11.82 7.13 -6.38
N ASP A 98 10.83 6.77 -7.19
CA ASP A 98 10.15 7.66 -8.14
C ASP A 98 9.47 8.86 -7.49
N TYR A 99 8.90 8.67 -6.29
CA TYR A 99 8.26 9.73 -5.52
C TYR A 99 9.32 10.68 -4.95
N ALA A 100 10.36 10.12 -4.33
CA ALA A 100 11.45 10.90 -3.74
C ALA A 100 12.21 11.73 -4.80
N ALA A 101 12.40 11.20 -6.02
CA ALA A 101 13.05 11.91 -7.11
C ALA A 101 12.26 13.13 -7.62
N LYS A 102 10.93 13.14 -7.46
CA LYS A 102 10.04 14.21 -7.96
C LYS A 102 9.57 15.17 -6.88
N TYR A 103 9.49 14.70 -5.65
CA TYR A 103 8.94 15.41 -4.50
C TYR A 103 9.95 15.34 -3.34
N ASN A 104 9.51 14.88 -2.18
CA ASN A 104 10.34 14.63 -1.01
C ASN A 104 10.37 13.13 -0.69
N PRO A 105 11.46 12.61 -0.10
CA PRO A 105 11.52 11.23 0.36
C PRO A 105 10.47 10.96 1.46
N LEU A 106 9.84 9.79 1.39
CA LEU A 106 8.85 9.33 2.39
C LEU A 106 9.45 8.38 3.43
N THR A 107 10.58 7.76 3.09
CA THR A 107 11.31 6.82 3.95
C THR A 107 12.81 7.09 3.86
N GLN A 108 13.57 6.69 4.88
CA GLN A 108 15.03 6.83 4.86
C GLN A 108 15.64 6.08 3.67
N LEU A 109 15.07 4.92 3.30
CA LEU A 109 15.50 4.16 2.12
C LEU A 109 15.29 4.94 0.82
N SER A 110 14.17 5.66 0.70
CA SER A 110 13.89 6.46 -0.51
C SER A 110 14.82 7.66 -0.69
N ILE A 111 15.50 8.13 0.37
CA ILE A 111 16.59 9.12 0.25
C ILE A 111 17.72 8.52 -0.58
N ALA A 112 18.13 7.30 -0.22
CA ALA A 112 19.25 6.61 -0.87
C ALA A 112 18.92 6.16 -2.29
N THR A 113 17.67 5.80 -2.59
CA THR A 113 17.28 5.28 -3.91
C THR A 113 16.76 6.35 -4.87
N GLY A 114 16.06 7.37 -4.36
CA GLY A 114 15.44 8.41 -5.19
C GLY A 114 16.27 9.68 -5.33
N THR A 115 17.11 10.01 -4.34
CA THR A 115 17.95 11.22 -4.35
C THR A 115 19.40 10.92 -3.91
N PRO A 116 20.10 9.95 -4.54
CA PRO A 116 21.43 9.51 -4.09
C PRO A 116 22.50 10.62 -4.12
N ASP A 117 22.38 11.58 -5.04
CA ASP A 117 23.35 12.66 -5.26
C ASP A 117 22.97 13.97 -4.56
N ALA A 118 21.99 13.95 -3.66
CA ALA A 118 21.55 15.15 -2.94
C ALA A 118 22.69 15.69 -2.07
N SER A 119 23.04 16.97 -2.26
CA SER A 119 24.05 17.67 -1.46
C SER A 119 23.57 18.08 -0.07
N VAL A 120 22.30 17.87 0.23
CA VAL A 120 21.62 18.26 1.47
C VAL A 120 20.74 17.11 1.96
N PHE A 121 20.51 17.04 3.27
CA PHE A 121 19.68 16.01 3.88
C PHE A 121 18.19 16.32 3.64
N SER A 122 17.60 15.67 2.63
CA SER A 122 16.25 15.97 2.11
C SER A 122 15.09 15.51 2.99
N TRP A 123 15.34 14.84 4.13
CA TRP A 123 14.28 14.37 5.03
C TRP A 123 13.39 15.50 5.57
N SER A 124 13.97 16.68 5.80
CA SER A 124 13.27 17.84 6.34
C SER A 124 12.62 18.74 5.27
N GLU A 125 12.69 18.38 3.99
CA GLU A 125 12.18 19.21 2.89
C GLU A 125 10.68 19.00 2.62
N GLY A 126 10.09 17.92 3.15
CA GLY A 126 8.65 17.68 3.08
C GLY A 126 7.84 18.51 4.09
N PRO A 127 6.51 18.63 3.89
CA PRO A 127 5.64 19.25 4.88
C PRO A 127 5.71 18.49 6.21
N MET A 128 5.62 19.22 7.31
CA MET A 128 5.66 18.56 8.61
C MET A 128 4.39 17.73 8.81
N PRO A 129 4.46 16.57 9.50
CA PRO A 129 3.30 15.68 9.68
C PRO A 129 2.08 16.35 10.32
N TRP A 130 2.27 17.44 11.07
CA TRP A 130 1.24 18.19 11.77
C TRP A 130 0.72 19.42 11.01
N GLU A 131 1.27 19.77 9.85
CA GLU A 131 0.83 20.94 9.05
C GLU A 131 -0.45 20.66 8.24
N GLY A 132 -1.01 19.45 8.36
CA GLY A 132 -2.13 18.98 7.55
C GLY A 132 -1.62 18.69 6.15
N GLY A 133 -1.63 17.41 5.75
CA GLY A 133 -1.19 16.97 4.43
C GLY A 133 -2.08 17.51 3.32
N ASN A 134 -1.92 18.78 2.96
CA ASN A 134 -2.53 19.40 1.80
C ASN A 134 -1.72 18.97 0.57
N ILE A 135 -1.95 17.73 0.12
CA ILE A 135 -1.35 17.11 -1.07
C ILE A 135 -2.43 16.90 -2.13
#